data_AF-A0AAU4TF68-F1
#
_entry.id   AF-A0AAU4TF68-F1
#
_cell.length_a   1.000
_cell.length_b   1.000
_cell.length_c   1.000
_cell.angle_alpha   90.00
_cell.angle_beta   90.00
_cell.angle_gamma   90.00
#
_symmetry.space_group_name_H-M   'P 1'
#
loop_
_entity.id
_entity.type
_entity.pdbx_description
1 polymer ?
#
loop_
_entity_poly.entity_id
_entity_poly.type
_entity_poly.pdbx_seq_one_letter_code
_entity_poly.pdbx_strand_id
1 'polypeptide(L)'
;MSYENLPAFGPTEVFGDGDDIAPDVVVRVAYALSRVQLMTALSIGFTEIAPDRDAEDLTVEEVRGEVEGWLHGAAVIELDRYVRQGQLTAYPPEAQPVMDALAAALDRAYPPRRPEPVRRAPRYGDGTVTLDTVDHGEVTVPEPAWCIGHSWQPNPHRADITHNSTRVKAAATTDGAGRVHLLHAAISHAPHLEIRPHPVVSVDLGCTDDFAAEDIPQLAEGLRSAARVLENVAAEAIRLRGES
;
A
#
# COMPACT_ATOMS: atom_id res chain seq x y z
N MET A 1 -17.97 -22.03 27.54
CA MET A 1 -16.69 -21.96 26.79
C MET A 1 -15.99 -20.69 27.24
N SER A 2 -14.72 -20.73 27.66
CA SER A 2 -13.99 -19.51 28.05
C SER A 2 -13.77 -18.63 26.81
N TYR A 3 -13.83 -17.30 26.96
CA TYR A 3 -13.54 -16.34 25.89
C TYR A 3 -12.15 -16.54 25.28
N GLU A 4 -11.19 -17.07 26.06
CA GLU A 4 -9.83 -17.36 25.63
C GLU A 4 -9.73 -18.46 24.56
N ASN A 5 -10.76 -19.29 24.42
CA ASN A 5 -10.78 -20.39 23.45
C ASN A 5 -11.62 -20.09 22.21
N LEU A 6 -12.16 -18.86 22.09
CA LEU A 6 -12.88 -18.45 20.89
C LEU A 6 -11.87 -18.07 19.80
N PRO A 7 -12.12 -18.46 18.54
CA PRO A 7 -11.28 -18.00 17.44
C PRO A 7 -11.41 -16.49 17.33
N ALA A 8 -10.27 -15.80 17.43
CA ALA A 8 -10.18 -14.36 17.23
C ALA A 8 -9.83 -14.08 15.77
N PHE A 9 -10.56 -13.13 15.18
CA PHE A 9 -10.35 -12.63 13.83
C PHE A 9 -10.24 -11.11 13.91
N GLY A 10 -9.46 -10.50 13.03
CA GLY A 10 -9.52 -9.06 12.82
C GLY A 10 -8.19 -8.38 12.50
N PRO A 11 -8.30 -7.08 12.19
CA PRO A 11 -9.03 -6.65 11.01
C PRO A 11 -8.25 -7.06 9.74
N THR A 12 -8.98 -7.34 8.67
CA THR A 12 -8.45 -7.68 7.35
C THR A 12 -7.64 -6.49 6.80
N GLU A 13 -8.05 -5.26 7.12
CA GLU A 13 -7.39 -4.03 6.70
C GLU A 13 -7.35 -2.97 7.82
N VAL A 14 -6.45 -2.00 7.69
CA VAL A 14 -6.44 -0.79 8.53
C VAL A 14 -7.16 0.31 7.74
N PHE A 15 -8.38 0.63 8.16
CA PHE A 15 -9.14 1.73 7.59
C PHE A 15 -8.58 3.07 8.11
N GLY A 16 -8.28 3.99 7.20
CA GLY A 16 -7.85 5.35 7.51
C GLY A 16 -8.83 6.37 6.93
N ASP A 17 -9.09 7.46 7.67
CA ASP A 17 -9.96 8.56 7.25
C ASP A 17 -9.27 9.42 6.16
N GLY A 18 -9.16 8.90 4.93
CA GLY A 18 -8.66 9.64 3.76
C GLY A 18 -7.23 10.19 3.87
N ASP A 19 -6.79 10.89 2.83
CA ASP A 19 -5.39 11.38 2.70
C ASP A 19 -5.01 12.52 3.67
N ASP A 20 -5.97 13.10 4.40
CA ASP A 20 -5.78 14.36 5.14
C ASP A 20 -5.52 14.20 6.65
N ILE A 21 -5.67 13.01 7.23
CA ILE A 21 -5.40 12.76 8.65
C ILE A 21 -4.30 11.70 8.78
N ALA A 22 -3.10 12.11 9.21
CA ALA A 22 -2.04 11.18 9.56
C ALA A 22 -2.30 10.61 10.97
N PRO A 23 -2.69 9.33 11.13
CA PRO A 23 -2.92 8.76 12.45
C PRO A 23 -1.61 8.62 13.23
N ASP A 24 -1.63 8.96 14.52
CA ASP A 24 -0.48 8.81 15.41
C ASP A 24 -0.22 7.34 15.80
N VAL A 25 -1.28 6.53 15.87
CA VAL A 25 -1.24 5.12 16.28
C VAL A 25 -2.39 4.33 15.67
N VAL A 26 -2.17 3.03 15.43
CA VAL A 26 -3.23 2.07 15.10
C VAL A 26 -3.53 1.22 16.35
N VAL A 27 -4.75 1.28 16.85
CA VAL A 27 -5.21 0.46 17.99
C VAL A 27 -6.10 -0.67 17.47
N ARG A 28 -5.72 -1.92 17.73
CA ARG A 28 -6.51 -3.10 17.35
C ARG A 28 -7.30 -3.61 18.56
N VAL A 29 -8.58 -3.87 18.36
CA VAL A 29 -9.51 -4.34 19.39
C VAL A 29 -10.20 -5.62 18.92
N ALA A 30 -10.45 -6.54 19.85
CA ALA A 30 -11.17 -7.78 19.59
C ALA A 30 -12.58 -7.70 20.18
N TYR A 31 -13.59 -8.04 19.39
CA TYR A 31 -14.99 -8.06 19.80
C TYR A 31 -15.51 -9.49 19.91
N ALA A 32 -16.15 -9.82 21.03
CA ALA A 32 -16.95 -11.04 21.13
C ALA A 32 -18.37 -10.74 20.65
N LEU A 33 -18.71 -11.24 19.45
CA LEU A 33 -20.00 -10.97 18.81
C LEU A 33 -20.83 -12.24 18.70
N SER A 34 -22.12 -12.09 18.98
CA SER A 34 -23.11 -13.11 18.66
C SER A 34 -23.37 -13.16 17.15
N ARG A 35 -23.95 -14.27 16.67
CA ARG A 35 -24.35 -14.41 15.27
C ARG A 35 -25.34 -13.34 14.82
N VAL A 36 -26.22 -12.89 15.72
CA VAL A 36 -27.18 -11.81 15.42
C VAL A 36 -26.46 -10.48 15.20
N GLN A 37 -25.44 -10.17 16.01
CA GLN A 37 -24.64 -8.96 15.83
C GLN A 37 -23.82 -9.00 14.55
N LEU A 38 -23.21 -10.15 14.22
CA LEU A 38 -22.51 -10.33 12.95
C LEU A 38 -23.43 -10.11 11.74
N MET A 39 -24.63 -10.68 11.78
CA MET A 39 -25.62 -10.50 10.71
C MET A 39 -26.08 -9.05 10.59
N THR A 40 -26.27 -8.36 11.72
CA THR A 40 -26.67 -6.94 11.74
C THR A 40 -25.59 -6.08 11.10
N ALA A 41 -24.32 -6.25 11.50
CA ALA A 41 -23.20 -5.51 10.92
C ALA A 41 -23.08 -5.74 9.40
N LEU A 42 -23.13 -7.01 8.96
CA LEU A 42 -23.09 -7.36 7.55
C LEU A 42 -24.25 -6.74 6.76
N SER A 43 -25.48 -6.79 7.31
CA SER A 43 -26.65 -6.26 6.61
C SER A 43 -26.57 -4.76 6.37
N ILE A 44 -25.96 -4.01 7.29
CA ILE A 44 -25.82 -2.56 7.14
C ILE A 44 -24.74 -2.25 6.10
N GLY A 45 -23.55 -2.85 6.22
CA GLY A 45 -22.47 -2.64 5.24
C GLY A 45 -22.90 -3.03 3.81
N PHE A 46 -23.57 -4.17 3.67
CA PHE A 46 -24.08 -4.64 2.37
C PHE A 46 -25.06 -3.66 1.72
N THR A 47 -25.96 -3.04 2.50
CA THR A 47 -26.93 -2.06 1.95
C THR A 47 -26.29 -0.75 1.48
N GLU A 48 -25.09 -0.41 1.96
CA GLU A 48 -24.44 0.87 1.65
C GLU A 48 -23.54 0.80 0.41
N ILE A 49 -22.98 -0.37 0.07
CA ILE A 49 -21.93 -0.48 -0.96
C ILE A 49 -22.45 -0.95 -2.32
N ALA A 50 -23.42 -1.87 -2.37
CA ALA A 50 -23.89 -2.44 -3.63
C ALA A 50 -25.34 -2.91 -3.54
N PRO A 51 -26.34 -2.01 -3.64
CA PRO A 51 -27.75 -2.37 -3.51
C PRO A 51 -28.24 -3.37 -4.58
N ASP A 52 -27.52 -3.50 -5.70
CA ASP A 52 -27.86 -4.36 -6.84
C ASP A 52 -27.09 -5.70 -6.86
N ARG A 53 -26.24 -5.98 -5.88
CA ARG A 53 -25.46 -7.23 -5.82
C ARG A 53 -26.25 -8.34 -5.13
N ASP A 54 -26.11 -9.58 -5.59
CA ASP A 54 -26.67 -10.74 -4.89
C ASP A 54 -25.81 -11.09 -3.66
N ALA A 55 -26.45 -11.34 -2.52
CA ALA A 55 -25.76 -11.72 -1.29
C ALA A 55 -25.10 -13.10 -1.40
N GLU A 56 -25.59 -13.97 -2.29
CA GLU A 56 -24.99 -15.28 -2.54
C GLU A 56 -23.61 -15.20 -3.20
N ASP A 57 -23.28 -14.07 -3.84
CA ASP A 57 -22.01 -13.84 -4.53
C ASP A 57 -20.91 -13.29 -3.61
N LEU A 58 -21.17 -13.14 -2.31
CA LEU A 58 -20.18 -12.65 -1.36
C LEU A 58 -19.17 -13.75 -0.99
N THR A 59 -17.89 -13.45 -1.19
CA THR A 59 -16.80 -14.28 -0.69
C THR A 59 -16.63 -14.16 0.82
N VAL A 60 -15.93 -15.11 1.44
CA VAL A 60 -15.64 -15.07 2.90
C VAL A 60 -14.84 -13.84 3.29
N GLU A 61 -13.93 -13.39 2.42
CA GLU A 61 -13.11 -12.20 2.63
C GLU A 61 -13.96 -10.93 2.59
N GLU A 62 -14.85 -10.81 1.60
CA GLU A 62 -15.79 -9.69 1.52
C GLU A 62 -16.73 -9.66 2.74
N VAL A 63 -17.33 -10.79 3.14
CA VAL A 63 -18.18 -10.85 4.34
C VAL A 63 -17.43 -10.37 5.59
N ARG A 64 -16.14 -10.70 5.73
CA ARG A 64 -15.33 -10.24 6.85
C ARG A 64 -15.01 -8.76 6.73
N GLY A 65 -14.58 -8.31 5.56
CA GLY A 65 -14.29 -6.90 5.27
C GLY A 65 -15.47 -6.00 5.57
N GLU A 66 -16.68 -6.40 5.16
CA GLU A 66 -17.91 -5.65 5.44
C GLU A 66 -18.23 -5.56 6.93
N VAL A 67 -18.18 -6.69 7.65
CA VAL A 67 -18.45 -6.71 9.09
C VAL A 67 -17.42 -5.87 9.85
N GLU A 68 -16.14 -6.02 9.52
CA GLU A 68 -15.04 -5.31 10.18
C GLU A 68 -15.06 -3.82 9.85
N GLY A 69 -15.31 -3.46 8.58
CA GLY A 69 -15.46 -2.10 8.09
C GLY A 69 -16.62 -1.38 8.77
N TRP A 70 -17.79 -2.03 8.89
CA TRP A 70 -18.92 -1.46 9.60
C TRP A 70 -18.62 -1.24 11.09
N LEU A 71 -18.03 -2.23 11.77
CA LEU A 71 -17.67 -2.09 13.19
C LEU A 71 -16.65 -0.97 13.42
N HIS A 72 -15.69 -0.83 12.51
CA HIS A 72 -14.74 0.28 12.50
C HIS A 72 -15.45 1.62 12.32
N GLY A 73 -16.24 1.77 11.25
CA GLY A 73 -16.96 3.00 10.95
C GLY A 73 -17.91 3.42 12.07
N ALA A 74 -18.66 2.47 12.65
CA ALA A 74 -19.54 2.73 13.78
C ALA A 74 -18.77 3.24 15.02
N ALA A 75 -17.60 2.67 15.31
CA ALA A 75 -16.74 3.12 16.41
C ALA A 75 -16.19 4.54 16.15
N VAL A 76 -15.73 4.83 14.94
CA VAL A 76 -15.22 6.16 14.55
C VAL A 76 -16.32 7.22 14.62
N ILE A 77 -17.49 6.96 14.04
CA ILE A 77 -18.64 7.88 14.04
C ILE A 77 -19.07 8.21 15.47
N GLU A 78 -19.15 7.21 16.34
CA GLU A 78 -19.52 7.45 17.74
C GLU A 78 -18.45 8.22 18.50
N LEU A 79 -17.16 7.93 18.29
CA LEU A 79 -16.07 8.70 18.87
C LEU A 79 -16.08 10.15 18.39
N ASP A 80 -16.25 10.40 17.08
CA ASP A 80 -16.35 11.75 16.52
C ASP A 80 -17.55 12.51 17.11
N ARG A 81 -18.69 11.83 17.29
CA ARG A 81 -19.85 12.39 17.97
C ARG A 81 -19.51 12.85 19.39
N TYR A 82 -18.82 12.04 20.18
CA TYR A 82 -18.37 12.42 21.52
C TYR A 82 -17.33 13.54 21.50
N VAL A 83 -16.40 13.54 20.55
CA VAL A 83 -15.39 14.60 20.41
C VAL A 83 -16.08 15.93 20.09
N ARG A 84 -16.99 15.97 19.11
CA ARG A 84 -17.75 17.19 18.78
C ARG A 84 -18.58 17.68 19.97
N GLN A 85 -19.23 16.78 20.69
CA GLN A 85 -19.97 17.14 21.91
C GLN A 85 -19.04 17.67 23.01
N GLY A 86 -17.86 17.09 23.17
CA GLY A 86 -16.84 17.51 24.13
C GLY A 86 -16.19 18.85 23.77
N GLN A 87 -15.91 19.10 22.49
CA GLN A 87 -15.37 20.38 21.99
C GLN A 87 -16.34 21.55 22.20
N LEU A 88 -17.65 21.27 22.23
CA LEU A 88 -18.67 22.25 22.60
C LEU A 88 -18.73 22.52 24.12
N THR A 89 -18.06 21.70 24.93
CA THR A 89 -18.02 21.84 26.38
C THR A 89 -16.68 22.45 26.78
N ALA A 90 -16.65 23.76 27.04
CA ALA A 90 -15.49 24.37 27.69
C ALA A 90 -15.37 23.80 29.11
N TYR A 91 -14.30 23.04 29.36
CA TYR A 91 -14.03 22.55 30.71
C TYR A 91 -13.76 23.74 31.62
N PRO A 92 -14.30 23.74 32.85
CA PRO A 92 -14.01 24.81 33.78
C PRO A 92 -12.53 24.75 34.23
N PRO A 93 -11.90 25.88 34.59
CA PRO A 93 -10.46 25.94 34.89
C PRO A 93 -10.00 24.93 35.95
N GLU A 94 -10.85 24.62 36.93
CA GLU A 94 -10.58 23.61 37.96
C GLU A 94 -10.40 22.18 37.42
N ALA A 95 -10.91 21.88 36.22
CA ALA A 95 -10.75 20.57 35.58
C ALA A 95 -9.46 20.44 34.77
N GLN A 96 -8.76 21.55 34.49
CA GLN A 96 -7.54 21.54 33.65
C GLN A 96 -6.45 20.59 34.17
N PRO A 97 -6.14 20.53 35.49
CA PRO A 97 -5.12 19.60 35.98
C PRO A 97 -5.44 18.13 35.73
N VAL A 98 -6.73 17.77 35.71
CA VAL A 98 -7.18 16.41 35.41
C VAL A 98 -6.99 16.11 33.92
N MET A 99 -7.36 17.05 33.05
CA MET A 99 -7.18 16.89 31.61
C MET A 99 -5.71 16.77 31.22
N ASP A 100 -4.82 17.56 31.84
CA ASP A 100 -3.38 17.46 31.64
C ASP A 100 -2.83 16.09 32.08
N ALA A 101 -3.32 15.57 33.22
CA ALA A 101 -2.93 14.24 33.71
C ALA A 101 -3.41 13.11 32.78
N LEU A 102 -4.61 13.23 32.21
CA LEU A 102 -5.14 12.28 31.23
C LEU A 102 -4.35 12.33 29.91
N ALA A 103 -4.03 13.52 29.41
CA ALA A 103 -3.17 13.69 28.23
C ALA A 103 -1.80 13.04 28.44
N ALA A 104 -1.16 13.30 29.57
CA ALA A 104 0.12 12.66 29.89
C ALA A 104 0.01 11.13 30.05
N ALA A 105 -1.13 10.61 30.48
CA ALA A 105 -1.37 9.16 30.53
C ALA A 105 -1.52 8.57 29.13
N LEU A 106 -2.20 9.28 28.21
CA LEU A 106 -2.31 8.91 26.81
C LEU A 106 -0.92 8.85 26.15
N ASP A 107 -0.09 9.87 26.32
CA ASP A 107 1.28 9.91 25.75
C ASP A 107 2.16 8.74 26.22
N ARG A 108 1.96 8.27 27.46
CA ARG A 108 2.70 7.11 27.98
C ARG A 108 2.18 5.79 27.42
N ALA A 109 0.86 5.68 27.21
CA ALA A 109 0.24 4.46 26.71
C ALA A 109 0.40 4.31 25.18
N TYR A 110 0.37 5.43 24.46
CA TYR A 110 0.45 5.55 23.01
C TYR A 110 1.49 6.62 22.68
N PRO A 111 2.80 6.31 22.79
CA PRO A 111 3.83 7.28 22.49
C PRO A 111 3.68 7.77 21.03
N PRO A 112 3.89 9.07 20.77
CA PRO A 112 3.74 9.63 19.44
C PRO A 112 4.61 8.86 18.45
N ARG A 113 4.14 8.82 17.19
CA ARG A 113 4.85 8.18 16.09
C ARG A 113 6.31 8.61 16.14
N ARG A 114 7.23 7.64 16.21
CA ARG A 114 8.67 7.96 16.11
C ARG A 114 8.85 8.79 14.83
N PRO A 115 9.60 9.91 14.88
CA PRO A 115 9.84 10.70 13.69
C PRO A 115 10.32 9.76 12.59
N GLU A 116 9.80 9.95 11.37
CA GLU A 116 10.28 9.20 10.22
C GLU A 116 11.82 9.22 10.27
N PRO A 117 12.48 8.06 10.15
CA PRO A 117 13.93 8.03 10.18
C PRO A 117 14.43 9.05 9.16
N VAL A 118 15.34 9.93 9.60
CA VAL A 118 15.86 11.02 8.78
C VAL A 118 16.26 10.44 7.43
N ARG A 119 15.65 10.94 6.36
CA ARG A 119 15.96 10.48 5.00
C ARG A 119 17.40 10.84 4.71
N ARG A 120 18.26 9.83 4.63
CA ARG A 120 19.66 10.01 4.26
C ARG A 120 19.82 9.69 2.79
N ALA A 121 20.55 10.56 2.09
CA ALA A 121 20.83 10.34 0.68
C ALA A 121 21.68 9.07 0.51
N PRO A 122 21.43 8.26 -0.53
CA PRO A 122 22.31 7.14 -0.88
C PRO A 122 23.75 7.62 -1.08
N ARG A 123 24.71 6.82 -0.61
CA ARG A 123 26.14 7.10 -0.79
C ARG A 123 26.72 6.11 -1.78
N TYR A 124 27.32 6.62 -2.85
CA TYR A 124 27.90 5.82 -3.93
C TYR A 124 29.42 5.78 -3.83
N GLY A 125 30.01 4.61 -4.06
CA GLY A 125 31.48 4.43 -4.08
C GLY A 125 31.87 3.04 -4.55
N ASP A 126 33.00 2.91 -5.25
CA ASP A 126 33.62 1.64 -5.64
C ASP A 126 32.67 0.57 -6.24
N GLY A 127 31.70 0.99 -7.07
CA GLY A 127 30.72 0.07 -7.67
C GLY A 127 29.68 -0.46 -6.67
N THR A 128 29.46 0.26 -5.58
CA THR A 128 28.50 -0.06 -4.53
C THR A 128 27.63 1.15 -4.18
N VAL A 129 26.53 0.88 -3.49
CA VAL A 129 25.67 1.87 -2.86
C VAL A 129 25.46 1.50 -1.40
N THR A 130 25.61 2.49 -0.51
CA THR A 130 25.28 2.38 0.90
C THR A 130 23.96 3.10 1.16
N LEU A 131 23.01 2.37 1.76
CA LEU A 131 21.69 2.83 2.14
C LEU A 131 21.51 2.67 3.65
N ASP A 132 21.00 3.68 4.34
CA ASP A 132 20.49 3.51 5.69
C ASP A 132 19.16 2.74 5.59
N THR A 133 19.00 1.61 6.29
CA THR A 133 17.74 0.85 6.32
C THR A 133 17.05 1.00 7.67
N VAL A 134 15.73 0.83 7.67
CA VAL A 134 14.92 0.94 8.89
C VAL A 134 15.15 -0.19 9.89
N ASP A 135 15.71 -1.32 9.45
CA ASP A 135 15.77 -2.57 10.21
C ASP A 135 17.18 -3.14 10.39
N HIS A 136 18.18 -2.69 9.62
CA HIS A 136 19.54 -3.22 9.64
C HIS A 136 20.62 -2.13 9.71
N GLY A 137 20.24 -0.85 9.83
CA GLY A 137 21.19 0.26 9.81
C GLY A 137 21.82 0.45 8.43
N GLU A 138 23.10 0.80 8.36
CA GLU A 138 23.77 0.99 7.07
C GLU A 138 24.03 -0.34 6.36
N VAL A 139 23.43 -0.51 5.18
CA VAL A 139 23.62 -1.67 4.31
C VAL A 139 24.33 -1.22 3.04
N THR A 140 25.45 -1.88 2.71
CA THR A 140 26.17 -1.66 1.46
C THR A 140 25.96 -2.85 0.53
N VAL A 141 25.54 -2.57 -0.71
CA VAL A 141 25.31 -3.59 -1.75
C VAL A 141 26.05 -3.23 -3.04
N PRO A 142 26.44 -4.21 -3.87
CA PRO A 142 26.92 -3.95 -5.22
C PRO A 142 25.89 -3.12 -6.00
N GLU A 143 26.34 -2.06 -6.66
CA GLU A 143 25.49 -1.19 -7.49
C GLU A 143 25.78 -1.52 -8.96
N PRO A 144 24.86 -2.22 -9.65
CA PRO A 144 25.05 -2.53 -11.06
C PRO A 144 25.11 -1.26 -11.90
N ALA A 145 25.98 -1.23 -12.92
CA ALA A 145 26.15 -0.05 -13.78
C ALA A 145 24.89 0.38 -14.56
N TRP A 146 23.90 -0.51 -14.68
CA TRP A 146 22.60 -0.24 -15.30
C TRP A 146 21.56 0.35 -14.33
N CYS A 147 21.85 0.37 -13.03
CA CYS A 147 20.96 0.94 -12.02
C CYS A 147 20.87 2.47 -12.19
N ILE A 148 19.65 3.01 -12.09
CA ILE A 148 19.42 4.47 -12.15
C ILE A 148 19.62 5.16 -10.79
N GLY A 149 20.06 4.42 -9.78
CA GLY A 149 20.22 4.87 -8.41
C GLY A 149 19.00 4.62 -7.52
N HIS A 150 19.09 5.08 -6.27
CA HIS A 150 18.20 4.72 -5.15
C HIS A 150 17.55 5.94 -4.49
N SER A 151 17.56 7.11 -5.13
CA SER A 151 16.92 8.33 -4.58
C SER A 151 15.41 8.18 -4.37
N TRP A 152 14.79 7.22 -5.05
CA TRP A 152 13.37 6.87 -4.94
C TRP A 152 13.08 5.85 -3.82
N GLN A 153 14.11 5.32 -3.15
CA GLN A 153 14.01 4.41 -2.00
C GLN A 153 14.64 5.06 -0.76
N PRO A 154 14.03 6.09 -0.16
CA PRO A 154 14.56 6.61 1.10
C PRO A 154 14.31 5.59 2.22
N ASN A 155 15.39 5.14 2.85
CA ASN A 155 15.37 4.25 4.01
C ASN A 155 14.54 2.95 3.79
N PRO A 156 14.88 2.09 2.82
CA PRO A 156 14.12 0.86 2.58
C PRO A 156 14.33 -0.14 3.73
N HIS A 157 13.49 -1.16 3.83
CA HIS A 157 13.89 -2.39 4.53
C HIS A 157 15.03 -3.05 3.75
N ARG A 158 15.91 -3.78 4.44
CA ARG A 158 17.00 -4.50 3.76
C ARG A 158 16.46 -5.44 2.65
N ALA A 159 15.33 -6.10 2.90
CA ALA A 159 14.71 -7.01 1.92
C ALA A 159 14.16 -6.30 0.67
N ASP A 160 13.88 -4.99 0.76
CA ASP A 160 13.24 -4.21 -0.30
C ASP A 160 14.24 -3.42 -1.17
N ILE A 161 15.53 -3.50 -0.84
CA ILE A 161 16.60 -2.91 -1.66
C ILE A 161 16.50 -3.52 -3.06
N THR A 162 16.25 -2.67 -4.05
CA THR A 162 16.07 -3.10 -5.44
C THR A 162 16.80 -2.15 -6.39
N HIS A 163 17.63 -2.71 -7.27
CA HIS A 163 18.21 -1.98 -8.38
C HIS A 163 17.21 -1.98 -9.52
N ASN A 164 16.95 -0.81 -10.11
CA ASN A 164 16.06 -0.68 -11.26
C ASN A 164 16.79 0.01 -12.41
N SER A 165 16.60 -0.48 -13.63
CA SER A 165 17.03 0.23 -14.83
C SER A 165 16.08 1.38 -15.18
N THR A 166 16.47 2.16 -16.18
CA THR A 166 15.55 3.11 -16.81
C THR A 166 14.30 2.38 -17.31
N ARG A 167 13.12 2.97 -17.08
CA ARG A 167 11.85 2.46 -17.58
C ARG A 167 11.75 2.72 -19.08
N VAL A 168 11.56 1.66 -19.86
CA VAL A 168 11.21 1.72 -21.28
C VAL A 168 9.69 1.65 -21.40
N LYS A 169 9.12 2.44 -22.32
CA LYS A 169 7.67 2.61 -22.46
C LYS A 169 7.21 2.24 -23.87
N ALA A 170 6.00 1.70 -23.99
CA ALA A 170 5.28 1.61 -25.26
C ALA A 170 3.89 2.24 -25.13
N ALA A 171 3.43 2.85 -26.21
CA ALA A 171 2.15 3.54 -26.29
C ALA A 171 1.57 3.43 -27.71
N ALA A 172 0.26 3.52 -27.83
CA ALA A 172 -0.45 3.78 -29.08
C ALA A 172 -0.89 5.25 -29.13
N THR A 173 -1.07 5.79 -30.33
CA THR A 173 -1.78 7.07 -30.52
C THR A 173 -3.04 6.77 -31.30
N THR A 174 -4.19 6.97 -30.67
CA THR A 174 -5.52 6.79 -31.23
C THR A 174 -6.12 8.16 -31.55
N ASP A 175 -7.08 8.20 -32.47
CA ASP A 175 -7.73 9.45 -32.86
C ASP A 175 -8.75 9.88 -31.80
N GLY A 176 -9.44 8.93 -31.15
CA GLY A 176 -10.45 9.21 -30.12
C GLY A 176 -9.88 9.52 -28.73
N ALA A 177 -8.87 8.77 -28.28
CA ALA A 177 -8.33 8.85 -26.92
C ALA A 177 -6.93 9.48 -26.83
N GLY A 178 -6.32 9.82 -27.98
CA GLY A 178 -4.97 10.38 -28.02
C GLY A 178 -3.91 9.35 -27.65
N ARG A 179 -2.91 9.74 -26.84
CA ARG A 179 -1.80 8.86 -26.49
C ARG A 179 -2.21 7.89 -25.37
N VAL A 180 -2.35 6.62 -25.72
CA VAL A 180 -2.66 5.52 -24.81
C VAL A 180 -1.36 4.83 -24.40
N HIS A 181 -0.99 4.92 -23.11
CA HIS A 181 0.13 4.15 -22.57
C HIS A 181 -0.27 2.69 -22.45
N LEU A 182 0.59 1.77 -22.90
CA LEU A 182 0.29 0.33 -22.92
C LEU A 182 1.19 -0.47 -22.00
N LEU A 183 2.45 -0.04 -21.88
CA LEU A 183 3.50 -0.80 -21.20
C LEU A 183 4.52 0.14 -20.57
N HIS A 184 4.93 -0.21 -19.35
CA HIS A 184 6.22 0.12 -18.78
C HIS A 184 7.01 -1.16 -18.48
N ALA A 185 8.28 -1.19 -18.87
CA ALA A 185 9.17 -2.30 -18.56
C ALA A 185 10.52 -1.78 -18.05
N ALA A 186 11.13 -2.50 -17.10
CA ALA A 186 12.47 -2.24 -16.61
C ALA A 186 13.14 -3.54 -16.15
N ILE A 187 14.46 -3.52 -16.05
CA ILE A 187 15.23 -4.56 -15.38
C ILE A 187 15.20 -4.23 -13.89
N SER A 188 14.90 -5.24 -13.08
CA SER A 188 14.86 -5.12 -11.62
C SER A 188 15.69 -6.22 -10.98
N HIS A 189 16.40 -5.91 -9.91
CA HIS A 189 17.16 -6.90 -9.15
C HIS A 189 17.09 -6.60 -7.65
N ALA A 190 16.63 -7.57 -6.86
CA ALA A 190 16.56 -7.50 -5.41
C ALA A 190 17.66 -8.41 -4.80
N PRO A 191 18.87 -7.89 -4.48
CA PRO A 191 19.98 -8.72 -4.02
C PRO A 191 19.74 -9.46 -2.70
N HIS A 192 18.73 -9.04 -1.92
CA HIS A 192 18.36 -9.66 -0.65
C HIS A 192 17.08 -10.50 -0.71
N LEU A 193 16.47 -10.64 -1.88
CA LEU A 193 15.28 -11.48 -2.06
C LEU A 193 15.69 -12.91 -2.40
N GLU A 194 15.40 -13.85 -1.51
CA GLU A 194 15.83 -15.26 -1.63
C GLU A 194 15.27 -15.97 -2.87
N ILE A 195 14.07 -15.58 -3.33
CA ILE A 195 13.35 -16.28 -4.40
C ILE A 195 13.92 -15.94 -5.79
N ARG A 196 14.51 -14.75 -5.97
CA ARG A 196 14.98 -14.27 -7.28
C ARG A 196 16.26 -13.43 -7.14
N PRO A 197 17.42 -14.04 -6.84
CA PRO A 197 18.69 -13.33 -6.62
C PRO A 197 19.37 -12.88 -7.92
N HIS A 198 18.63 -12.77 -9.01
CA HIS A 198 19.13 -12.44 -10.34
C HIS A 198 18.27 -11.36 -10.98
N PRO A 199 18.80 -10.56 -11.93
CA PRO A 199 18.00 -9.58 -12.66
C PRO A 199 16.76 -10.21 -13.33
N VAL A 200 15.60 -9.58 -13.15
CA VAL A 200 14.32 -9.95 -13.75
C VAL A 200 13.76 -8.79 -14.56
N VAL A 201 12.78 -9.08 -15.42
CA VAL A 201 11.99 -8.04 -16.09
C VAL A 201 10.79 -7.71 -15.21
N SER A 202 10.69 -6.46 -14.77
CA SER A 202 9.49 -5.88 -14.16
C SER A 202 8.62 -5.30 -15.27
N VAL A 203 7.35 -5.69 -15.30
CA VAL A 203 6.39 -5.35 -16.35
C VAL A 203 5.13 -4.79 -15.70
N ASP A 204 4.73 -3.61 -16.16
CA ASP A 204 3.47 -2.95 -15.82
C ASP A 204 2.69 -2.73 -17.12
N LEU A 205 1.54 -3.39 -17.22
CA LEU A 205 0.62 -3.34 -18.36
C LEU A 205 -0.65 -2.65 -17.89
N GLY A 206 -1.07 -1.60 -18.59
CA GLY A 206 -2.28 -0.87 -18.26
C GLY A 206 -2.94 -0.34 -19.51
N CYS A 207 -4.16 -0.78 -19.78
CA CYS A 207 -5.07 -0.20 -20.77
C CYS A 207 -6.48 -0.78 -20.53
N THR A 208 -7.37 0.02 -19.96
CA THR A 208 -8.78 -0.35 -19.77
C THR A 208 -9.59 0.87 -20.16
N ASP A 209 -10.18 0.81 -21.35
CA ASP A 209 -10.99 1.89 -21.91
C ASP A 209 -11.88 1.36 -23.03
N ASP A 210 -12.89 2.15 -23.41
CA ASP A 210 -13.74 1.88 -24.57
C ASP A 210 -13.18 2.62 -25.78
N PHE A 211 -12.84 1.87 -26.84
CA PHE A 211 -12.27 2.43 -28.06
C PHE A 211 -13.25 2.36 -29.22
N ALA A 212 -13.22 3.38 -30.08
CA ALA A 212 -13.85 3.32 -31.39
C ALA A 212 -13.22 2.19 -32.22
N ALA A 213 -14.01 1.55 -33.10
CA ALA A 213 -13.52 0.44 -33.91
C ALA A 213 -12.36 0.87 -34.83
N GLU A 214 -12.37 2.13 -35.24
CA GLU A 214 -11.37 2.78 -36.08
C GLU A 214 -10.01 2.96 -35.39
N ASP A 215 -9.97 2.94 -34.06
CA ASP A 215 -8.75 3.10 -33.24
C ASP A 215 -8.04 1.77 -32.93
N ILE A 216 -8.73 0.64 -33.15
CA ILE A 216 -8.21 -0.70 -32.85
C ILE A 216 -6.94 -1.05 -33.65
N PRO A 217 -6.79 -0.71 -34.95
CA PRO A 217 -5.54 -0.94 -35.67
C PRO A 217 -4.31 -0.25 -35.06
N GLN A 218 -4.47 0.97 -34.54
CA GLN A 218 -3.43 1.77 -33.89
C GLN A 218 -3.06 1.16 -32.54
N LEU A 219 -4.06 0.71 -31.78
CA LEU A 219 -3.86 -0.03 -30.54
C LEU A 219 -3.09 -1.33 -30.78
N ALA A 220 -3.45 -2.09 -31.82
CA ALA A 220 -2.75 -3.30 -32.20
C ALA A 220 -1.29 -3.06 -32.56
N GLU A 221 -0.97 -1.96 -33.26
CA GLU A 221 0.43 -1.60 -33.53
C GLU A 221 1.18 -1.19 -32.27
N GLY A 222 0.54 -0.44 -31.37
CA GLY A 222 1.12 -0.13 -30.05
C GLY A 222 1.46 -1.41 -29.26
N LEU A 223 0.59 -2.42 -29.29
CA LEU A 223 0.84 -3.72 -28.66
C LEU A 223 2.00 -4.49 -29.31
N ARG A 224 2.16 -4.44 -30.64
CA ARG A 224 3.35 -5.00 -31.31
C ARG A 224 4.62 -4.27 -30.90
N SER A 225 4.55 -2.94 -30.73
CA SER A 225 5.67 -2.18 -30.19
C SER A 225 5.99 -2.56 -28.75
N ALA A 226 4.98 -2.79 -27.92
CA ALA A 226 5.14 -3.27 -26.55
C ALA A 226 5.82 -4.65 -26.50
N ALA A 227 5.42 -5.58 -27.38
CA ALA A 227 6.08 -6.89 -27.50
C ALA A 227 7.57 -6.76 -27.82
N ARG A 228 7.95 -5.93 -28.80
CA ARG A 228 9.37 -5.66 -29.12
C ARG A 228 10.15 -5.07 -27.94
N VAL A 229 9.53 -4.19 -27.16
CA VAL A 229 10.15 -3.63 -25.93
C VAL A 229 10.43 -4.74 -24.93
N LEU A 230 9.46 -5.63 -24.68
CA LEU A 230 9.62 -6.76 -23.77
C LEU A 230 10.72 -7.72 -24.23
N GLU A 231 10.77 -8.04 -25.52
CA GLU A 231 11.82 -8.90 -26.10
C GLU A 231 13.22 -8.30 -25.86
N ASN A 232 13.38 -6.99 -26.09
CA ASN A 232 14.66 -6.30 -25.88
C ASN A 232 15.07 -6.27 -24.41
N VAL A 233 14.15 -5.92 -23.50
CA VAL A 233 14.43 -5.87 -22.06
C VAL A 233 14.70 -7.29 -21.51
N ALA A 234 14.01 -8.30 -22.02
CA ALA A 234 14.25 -9.69 -21.66
C ALA A 234 15.62 -10.19 -22.13
N ALA A 235 16.00 -9.89 -23.37
CA ALA A 235 17.33 -10.22 -23.89
C ALA A 235 18.44 -9.59 -23.04
N GLU A 236 18.26 -8.34 -22.63
CA GLU A 236 19.22 -7.65 -21.76
C GLU A 236 19.26 -8.24 -20.34
N ALA A 237 18.11 -8.54 -19.73
CA ALA A 237 18.07 -9.20 -18.43
C ALA A 237 18.73 -10.59 -18.48
N ILE A 238 18.57 -11.34 -19.58
CA ILE A 238 19.24 -12.63 -19.80
C ILE A 238 20.75 -12.44 -19.93
N ARG A 239 21.20 -11.45 -20.71
CA ARG A 239 22.63 -11.13 -20.86
C ARG A 239 23.28 -10.84 -19.51
N LEU A 240 22.64 -10.00 -18.68
CA LEU A 240 23.13 -9.63 -17.35
C LEU A 240 23.22 -10.81 -16.38
N ARG A 241 22.41 -11.87 -16.55
CA ARG A 241 22.55 -13.11 -15.75
C ARG A 241 23.79 -13.90 -16.12
N GLY A 242 24.17 -13.88 -17.39
CA GLY A 242 25.34 -14.60 -17.92
C GLY A 242 26.69 -13.94 -17.63
N GLU A 243 26.69 -12.70 -17.12
CA GLU A 243 27.88 -11.94 -16.72
C GLU A 243 28.18 -12.02 -15.21
N SER A 244 27.53 -12.96 -14.50
CA SER A 244 27.71 -13.18 -13.05
C SER A 244 28.80 -14.20 -12.74
#